data_AF-A0A662GEK3-F1
#
_entry.id   AF-A0A662GEK3-F1
#
_cell.length_a   1.000
_cell.length_b   1.000
_cell.length_c   1.000
_cell.angle_alpha   90.00
_cell.angle_beta   90.00
_cell.angle_gamma   90.00
#
_symmetry.space_group_name_H-M   'P 1'
#
loop_
_entity.id
_entity.type
_entity.pdbx_description
1 polymer ?
#
loop_
_entity_poly.entity_id
_entity_poly.type
_entity_poly.pdbx_seq_one_letter_code
_entity_poly.pdbx_strand_id
1 'polypeptide(L)'
;MSIEEFNILIAGVGGQGGLTLSRIIGHAAVLEGYRLRIGETLGMSQRGGAVVSFVRFGNRVFSPLIPERDADILFGLEPIEALRNIKFVGEKTAIILNIRKIPPLIVNLGLRKYPALEEILSFFKKITSRIHSYDFSIEAQKLGNIRVMNT
;
A
#
# COMPACT_ATOMS: atom_id res chain seq x y z
N MET A 1 -9.84 -23.95 0.47
CA MET A 1 -9.53 -23.36 1.79
C MET A 1 -10.36 -22.09 1.88
N SER A 2 -11.27 -21.95 2.84
CA SER A 2 -12.13 -20.76 2.92
C SER A 2 -11.41 -19.64 3.67
N ILE A 3 -11.37 -18.45 3.08
CA ILE A 3 -10.81 -17.26 3.71
C ILE A 3 -11.90 -16.59 4.55
N GLU A 4 -11.71 -16.53 5.86
CA GLU A 4 -12.66 -15.85 6.76
C GLU A 4 -12.52 -14.33 6.68
N GLU A 5 -11.27 -13.85 6.67
CA GLU A 5 -10.90 -12.46 6.50
C GLU A 5 -9.50 -12.36 5.90
N PHE A 6 -9.30 -11.41 4.99
CA PHE A 6 -8.01 -11.04 4.43
C PHE A 6 -7.94 -9.52 4.25
N ASN A 7 -6.87 -8.92 4.77
CA ASN A 7 -6.72 -7.48 4.95
C ASN A 7 -5.55 -6.97 4.12
N ILE A 8 -5.85 -6.17 3.09
CA ILE A 8 -4.84 -5.55 2.22
C ILE A 8 -4.88 -4.04 2.42
N LEU A 9 -3.72 -3.47 2.70
CA LEU A 9 -3.49 -2.04 2.76
C LEU A 9 -2.70 -1.60 1.53
N ILE A 10 -3.18 -0.57 0.83
CA ILE A 10 -2.47 0.04 -0.29
C ILE A 10 -2.18 1.49 0.11
N ALA A 11 -0.89 1.84 0.25
CA ALA A 11 -0.46 3.16 0.70
C ALA A 11 0.46 3.79 -0.34
N GLY A 12 0.19 5.04 -0.70
CA GLY A 12 0.98 5.75 -1.70
C GLY A 12 0.56 7.20 -1.86
N VAL A 13 0.96 7.78 -2.98
CA VAL A 13 0.66 9.14 -3.38
C VAL A 13 -0.40 9.14 -4.49
N GLY A 14 -1.29 10.12 -4.46
CA GLY A 14 -2.32 10.31 -5.49
C GLY A 14 -1.73 10.35 -6.90
N GLY A 15 -2.27 9.53 -7.79
CA GLY A 15 -1.81 9.37 -9.18
C GLY A 15 -1.04 8.07 -9.46
N GLN A 16 -0.73 7.27 -8.45
CA GLN A 16 -0.03 5.98 -8.62
C GLN A 16 -0.96 4.79 -8.91
N GLY A 17 -2.28 5.02 -9.02
CA GLY A 17 -3.24 3.98 -9.38
C GLY A 17 -3.65 3.05 -8.23
N GLY A 18 -3.47 3.45 -6.97
CA GLY A 18 -3.87 2.66 -5.79
C GLY A 18 -5.38 2.32 -5.75
N LEU A 19 -6.25 3.24 -6.17
CA LEU A 19 -7.69 2.98 -6.28
C LEU A 19 -8.01 1.97 -7.39
N THR A 20 -7.24 1.98 -8.48
CA THR A 20 -7.41 0.99 -9.55
C THR A 20 -7.00 -0.39 -9.06
N LEU A 21 -5.85 -0.48 -8.37
CA LEU A 21 -5.38 -1.72 -7.76
C LEU A 21 -6.38 -2.26 -6.73
N SER A 22 -6.94 -1.42 -5.87
CA SER A 22 -7.93 -1.82 -4.86
C SER A 22 -9.17 -2.44 -5.52
N ARG A 23 -9.64 -1.85 -6.62
CA ARG A 23 -10.79 -2.34 -7.39
C ARG A 23 -10.48 -3.64 -8.13
N ILE A 24 -9.31 -3.78 -8.74
CA ILE A 24 -8.91 -5.02 -9.43
C ILE A 24 -8.91 -6.20 -8.44
N ILE A 25 -8.25 -6.02 -7.28
CA ILE A 25 -8.22 -7.03 -6.21
C ILE A 25 -9.64 -7.32 -5.72
N GLY A 26 -10.44 -6.29 -5.46
CA GLY A 26 -11.80 -6.45 -4.98
C GLY A 26 -12.69 -7.20 -5.96
N HIS A 27 -12.59 -6.89 -7.27
CA HIS A 27 -13.31 -7.60 -8.32
C HIS A 27 -12.93 -9.08 -8.36
N ALA A 28 -11.62 -9.40 -8.26
CA ALA A 28 -11.17 -10.79 -8.18
C ALA A 28 -11.77 -11.51 -6.95
N ALA A 29 -11.76 -10.87 -5.78
CA ALA A 29 -12.34 -11.45 -4.56
C ALA A 29 -13.86 -11.71 -4.69
N VAL A 30 -14.60 -10.81 -5.34
CA VAL A 30 -16.04 -10.99 -5.59
C VAL A 30 -16.30 -12.13 -6.57
N LEU A 31 -15.48 -12.27 -7.63
CA LEU A 31 -15.58 -13.39 -8.58
C LEU A 31 -15.34 -14.74 -7.90
N GLU A 32 -14.46 -14.78 -6.89
CA GLU A 32 -14.22 -15.95 -6.04
C GLU A 32 -15.32 -16.19 -4.98
N GLY A 33 -16.38 -15.37 -4.96
CA GLY A 33 -17.52 -15.53 -4.06
C GLY A 33 -17.35 -14.94 -2.66
N TYR A 34 -16.30 -14.16 -2.42
CA TYR A 34 -16.08 -13.52 -1.11
C TYR A 34 -16.86 -12.23 -0.94
N ARG A 35 -17.19 -11.89 0.31
CA ARG A 35 -17.69 -10.55 0.65
C ARG A 35 -16.54 -9.57 0.60
N LEU A 36 -16.78 -8.37 0.07
CA LEU A 36 -15.78 -7.31 -0.08
C LEU A 36 -16.20 -6.04 0.67
N ARG A 37 -15.25 -5.41 1.35
CA ARG A 37 -15.35 -4.03 1.83
C ARG A 37 -14.10 -3.26 1.46
N ILE A 38 -14.30 -2.13 0.80
CA ILE A 38 -13.23 -1.19 0.48
C ILE A 38 -13.50 0.13 1.19
N GLY A 39 -12.50 0.68 1.86
CA GLY A 39 -12.51 2.01 2.45
C GLY A 39 -11.31 2.80 1.95
N GLU A 40 -11.49 4.08 1.65
CA GLU A 40 -10.43 4.90 1.07
C GLU A 40 -10.30 6.20 1.85
N THR A 41 -9.08 6.53 2.23
CA THR A 41 -8.71 7.83 2.78
C THR A 41 -7.93 8.57 1.71
N LEU A 42 -8.56 9.58 1.14
CA LEU A 42 -7.96 10.46 0.14
C LEU A 42 -7.51 11.74 0.83
N GLY A 43 -6.23 12.10 0.72
CA GLY A 43 -5.78 13.43 1.09
C GLY A 43 -6.52 14.49 0.27
N MET A 44 -6.80 15.67 0.87
CA MET A 44 -7.50 16.76 0.19
C MET A 44 -6.77 17.30 -1.06
N SER A 45 -5.53 16.88 -1.32
CA SER A 45 -4.80 17.19 -2.54
C SER A 45 -5.13 16.18 -3.65
N GLN A 46 -5.80 16.63 -4.71
CA GLN A 46 -6.18 15.80 -5.86
C GLN A 46 -4.97 15.12 -6.56
N ARG A 47 -3.75 15.64 -6.41
CA ARG A 47 -2.47 15.02 -6.82
C ARG A 47 -1.39 15.29 -5.77
N GLY A 48 -0.48 14.35 -5.54
CA GLY A 48 0.63 14.53 -4.59
C GLY A 48 0.26 14.39 -3.10
N GLY A 49 -1.03 14.17 -2.77
CA GLY A 49 -1.47 13.87 -1.41
C GLY A 49 -1.30 12.39 -1.04
N ALA A 50 -1.21 12.13 0.25
CA ALA A 50 -1.27 10.77 0.81
C ALA A 50 -2.61 10.12 0.44
N VAL A 51 -2.55 8.88 -0.03
CA VAL A 51 -3.71 8.05 -0.37
C VAL A 51 -3.52 6.68 0.27
N VAL A 52 -4.57 6.23 0.96
CA VAL A 52 -4.60 4.91 1.59
C VAL A 52 -5.91 4.22 1.24
N SER A 53 -5.83 3.02 0.68
CA SER A 53 -6.98 2.14 0.43
C SER A 53 -6.90 0.92 1.34
N PHE A 54 -7.99 0.62 2.01
CA PHE A 54 -8.21 -0.57 2.82
C PHE A 54 -9.09 -1.51 2.01
N VAL A 55 -8.61 -2.73 1.75
CA VAL A 55 -9.34 -3.76 1.01
C VAL A 55 -9.46 -4.97 1.92
N ARG A 56 -10.68 -5.28 2.35
CA ARG A 56 -10.97 -6.43 3.20
C ARG A 56 -11.92 -7.37 2.48
N PHE A 57 -11.58 -8.65 2.42
CA PHE A 57 -12.46 -9.65 1.83
C PHE A 57 -12.42 -10.99 2.56
N GLY A 58 -13.48 -11.78 2.43
CA GLY A 58 -13.62 -13.08 3.07
C GLY A 58 -15.09 -13.41 3.36
N ASN A 59 -15.34 -14.53 4.03
CA ASN A 59 -16.70 -14.93 4.43
C ASN A 59 -17.31 -14.00 5.50
N ARG A 60 -16.47 -13.40 6.36
CA ARG A 60 -16.89 -12.69 7.58
C ARG A 60 -16.41 -11.25 7.66
N VAL A 61 -16.47 -10.52 6.54
CA VAL A 61 -16.11 -9.09 6.49
C VAL A 61 -17.34 -8.19 6.60
N PHE A 62 -17.35 -7.33 7.62
CA PHE A 62 -18.48 -6.43 7.94
C PHE A 62 -18.14 -4.94 7.88
N SER A 63 -16.85 -4.58 7.94
CA SER A 63 -16.36 -3.20 7.97
C SER A 63 -15.13 -3.05 7.07
N PRO A 64 -14.88 -1.89 6.44
CA PRO A 64 -13.66 -1.66 5.68
C PRO A 64 -12.42 -1.38 6.56
N LEU A 65 -12.60 -1.16 7.87
CA LEU A 65 -11.49 -0.80 8.75
C LEU A 65 -10.63 -2.02 9.11
N ILE A 66 -9.34 -1.98 8.77
CA ILE A 66 -8.36 -2.99 9.18
C ILE A 66 -7.94 -2.69 10.63
N PRO A 67 -8.00 -3.67 11.56
CA PRO A 67 -7.46 -3.51 12.91
C PRO A 67 -5.96 -3.21 12.91
N GLU A 68 -5.46 -2.57 13.98
CA GLU A 68 -4.01 -2.38 14.10
C GLU A 68 -3.27 -3.72 14.13
N ARG A 69 -2.12 -3.75 13.47
CA ARG A 69 -1.25 -4.93 13.31
C ARG A 69 -1.89 -6.14 12.61
N ASP A 70 -2.99 -5.95 11.90
CA ASP A 70 -3.80 -7.04 11.32
C ASP A 70 -3.87 -7.00 9.78
N ALA A 71 -3.00 -6.24 9.12
CA ALA A 71 -2.86 -6.33 7.67
C ALA A 71 -2.17 -7.65 7.28
N ASP A 72 -2.71 -8.38 6.32
CA ASP A 72 -2.03 -9.51 5.69
C ASP A 72 -0.99 -9.03 4.68
N ILE A 73 -1.33 -7.98 3.92
CA ILE A 73 -0.45 -7.38 2.91
C ILE A 73 -0.45 -5.86 3.04
N LEU A 74 0.74 -5.26 2.95
CA LEU A 74 0.94 -3.84 2.68
C LEU A 74 1.57 -3.66 1.31
N PHE A 75 0.81 -3.13 0.35
CA PHE A 75 1.33 -2.58 -0.90
C PHE A 75 1.75 -1.12 -0.67
N GLY A 76 3.04 -0.91 -0.50
CA GLY A 76 3.64 0.43 -0.43
C GLY A 76 4.01 0.92 -1.83
N LEU A 77 3.20 1.78 -2.43
CA LEU A 77 3.51 2.40 -3.72
C LEU A 77 4.53 3.54 -3.59
N GLU A 78 4.73 4.06 -2.37
CA GLU A 78 5.71 5.08 -2.02
C GLU A 78 6.28 4.79 -0.60
N PRO A 79 7.61 4.86 -0.37
CA PRO A 79 8.22 4.41 0.89
C PRO A 79 7.75 5.12 2.17
N ILE A 80 7.62 6.45 2.17
CA ILE A 80 7.16 7.20 3.33
C ILE A 80 5.68 6.95 3.58
N GLU A 81 4.87 6.90 2.53
CA GLU A 81 3.43 6.66 2.69
C GLU A 81 3.13 5.25 3.22
N ALA A 82 3.94 4.26 2.84
CA ALA A 82 3.92 2.95 3.49
C ALA A 82 4.28 3.07 4.99
N LEU A 83 5.36 3.77 5.32
CA LEU A 83 5.83 3.93 6.71
C LEU A 83 4.82 4.67 7.60
N ARG A 84 4.10 5.67 7.06
CA ARG A 84 3.03 6.37 7.80
C ARG A 84 1.92 5.44 8.26
N ASN A 85 1.73 4.31 7.58
CA ASN A 85 0.71 3.32 7.87
C ASN A 85 1.25 2.09 8.61
N ILE A 86 2.46 2.16 9.16
CA ILE A 86 3.12 1.04 9.87
C ILE A 86 2.30 0.46 11.03
N LYS A 87 1.39 1.23 11.63
CA LYS A 87 0.51 0.74 12.72
C LYS A 87 -0.39 -0.43 12.33
N PHE A 88 -0.66 -0.63 11.03
CA PHE A 88 -1.44 -1.76 10.54
C PHE A 88 -0.58 -3.00 10.26
N VAL A 89 0.76 -2.86 10.29
CA VAL A 89 1.70 -3.96 10.06
C VAL A 89 1.87 -4.77 11.34
N GLY A 90 1.64 -6.07 11.24
CA GLY A 90 1.93 -7.08 12.25
C GLY A 90 3.05 -8.02 11.82
N GLU A 91 3.37 -8.99 12.67
CA GLU A 91 4.46 -9.94 12.44
C GLU A 91 4.25 -10.77 11.15
N LYS A 92 2.98 -11.08 10.85
CA LYS A 92 2.59 -11.90 9.70
C LYS A 92 2.46 -11.12 8.40
N THR A 93 2.40 -9.79 8.45
CA THR A 93 2.18 -8.94 7.28
C THR A 93 3.28 -9.10 6.25
N ALA A 94 2.92 -9.35 5.00
CA ALA A 94 3.85 -9.25 3.88
C ALA A 94 3.87 -7.81 3.34
N ILE A 95 5.05 -7.23 3.19
CA ILE A 95 5.22 -5.88 2.66
C ILE A 95 5.77 -5.97 1.25
N ILE A 96 5.06 -5.39 0.29
CA ILE A 96 5.49 -5.23 -1.10
C ILE A 96 5.69 -3.74 -1.34
N LEU A 97 6.95 -3.31 -1.43
CA LEU A 97 7.35 -1.90 -1.38
C LEU A 97 8.03 -1.46 -2.67
N ASN A 98 7.40 -0.53 -3.39
CA ASN A 98 8.05 0.23 -4.45
C ASN A 98 9.04 1.23 -3.83
N ILE A 99 10.32 1.14 -4.18
CA ILE A 99 11.37 2.00 -3.59
C ILE A 99 11.45 3.39 -4.22
N ARG A 100 10.69 3.64 -5.29
CA ARG A 100 10.64 4.96 -5.93
C ARG A 100 10.07 6.01 -4.97
N LYS A 101 10.84 7.09 -4.79
CA LYS A 101 10.50 8.20 -3.89
C LYS A 101 9.66 9.24 -4.61
N ILE A 102 8.63 9.75 -3.94
CA ILE A 102 7.89 10.95 -4.35
C ILE A 102 7.96 11.94 -3.19
N PRO A 103 8.95 12.86 -3.19
CA PRO A 103 9.13 13.75 -2.06
C PRO A 103 7.94 14.69 -1.85
N PRO A 104 7.45 14.86 -0.61
CA PRO A 104 6.41 15.83 -0.31
C PRO A 104 6.94 17.27 -0.44
N LEU A 105 6.04 18.24 -0.53
CA LEU A 105 6.38 19.66 -0.75
C LEU A 105 7.45 20.17 0.23
N ILE A 106 7.35 19.83 1.51
CA ILE A 106 8.29 20.29 2.55
C ILE A 106 9.74 19.80 2.30
N VAL A 107 9.91 18.65 1.64
CA VAL A 107 11.23 18.16 1.23
C VAL A 107 11.72 18.91 0.00
N ASN A 108 10.84 19.14 -0.98
CA ASN A 108 11.19 19.89 -2.19
C ASN A 108 11.57 21.35 -1.89
N LEU A 109 10.97 21.95 -0.85
CA LEU A 109 11.33 23.28 -0.34
C LEU A 109 12.62 23.31 0.50
N GLY A 110 13.28 22.15 0.70
CA GLY A 110 14.50 22.05 1.51
C GLY A 110 14.30 22.18 3.02
N LEU A 111 13.06 22.26 3.51
CA LEU A 111 12.72 22.45 4.92
C LEU A 111 12.86 21.15 5.75
N ARG A 112 12.86 19.99 5.08
CA ARG A 112 13.09 18.66 5.66
C ARG A 112 13.85 17.78 4.66
N LYS A 113 14.49 16.73 5.16
CA LYS A 113 15.14 15.70 4.33
C LYS A 113 14.22 14.49 4.19
N TYR A 114 14.22 13.88 3.02
CA TYR A 114 13.62 12.57 2.82
C TYR A 114 14.52 11.52 3.51
N PRO A 115 14.01 10.66 4.41
CA PRO A 115 14.81 9.65 5.11
C PRO A 115 15.48 8.65 4.16
N ALA A 116 16.58 8.04 4.61
CA ALA A 116 17.25 7.00 3.83
C ALA A 116 16.32 5.78 3.66
N LEU A 117 16.47 5.02 2.56
CA LEU A 117 15.64 3.83 2.35
C LEU A 117 15.90 2.78 3.44
N GLU A 118 17.17 2.65 3.84
CA GLU A 118 17.63 1.76 4.89
C GLU A 118 16.99 2.09 6.24
N GLU A 119 16.82 3.39 6.52
CA GLU A 119 16.14 3.88 7.71
C GLU A 119 14.66 3.47 7.70
N ILE A 120 13.96 3.69 6.58
CA ILE A 120 12.56 3.28 6.40
C ILE A 120 12.42 1.75 6.59
N LEU A 121 13.26 0.96 5.91
CA LEU A 121 13.25 -0.49 6.01
C LEU A 121 13.56 -0.98 7.42
N SER A 122 14.39 -0.26 8.19
CA SER A 122 14.71 -0.62 9.58
C SER A 122 13.48 -0.60 10.48
N PHE A 123 12.51 0.29 10.24
CA PHE A 123 11.27 0.33 11.01
C PHE A 123 10.39 -0.90 10.74
N PHE A 124 10.26 -1.30 9.48
CA PHE A 124 9.51 -2.50 9.12
C PHE A 124 10.17 -3.79 9.62
N LYS A 125 11.51 -3.88 9.53
CA LYS A 125 12.29 -5.04 9.99
C LYS A 125 12.16 -5.30 11.50
N LYS A 126 11.81 -4.29 12.29
CA LYS A 126 11.51 -4.44 13.72
C LYS A 126 10.19 -5.18 13.98
N ILE A 127 9.31 -5.29 12.97
CA ILE A 127 7.96 -5.85 13.11
C ILE A 127 7.82 -7.16 12.34
N THR A 128 8.27 -7.20 11.08
CA THR A 128 8.15 -8.40 10.22
C THR A 128 9.41 -8.62 9.39
N SER A 129 9.68 -9.89 9.08
CA SER A 129 10.75 -10.32 8.17
C SER A 129 10.30 -10.41 6.71
N ARG A 130 8.99 -10.30 6.43
CA ARG A 130 8.41 -10.55 5.10
C ARG A 130 8.38 -9.27 4.25
N ILE A 131 9.55 -8.77 3.88
CA ILE A 131 9.67 -7.50 3.15
C ILE A 131 10.26 -7.73 1.75
N HIS A 132 9.50 -7.36 0.73
CA HIS A 132 9.88 -7.41 -0.67
C HIS A 132 9.92 -5.98 -1.21
N SER A 133 11.12 -5.42 -1.35
CA SER A 133 11.32 -4.06 -1.86
C SER A 133 12.04 -4.08 -3.20
N TYR A 134 11.49 -3.40 -4.20
CA TYR A 134 12.07 -3.29 -5.55
C TYR A 134 11.66 -1.97 -6.20
N ASP A 135 12.36 -1.53 -7.25
CA ASP A 135 11.88 -0.42 -8.09
C ASP A 135 10.93 -0.93 -9.17
N PHE A 136 9.67 -1.15 -8.78
CA PHE A 136 8.63 -1.61 -9.70
C PHE A 136 8.33 -0.56 -10.80
N SER A 137 8.71 0.69 -10.59
CA SER A 137 8.51 1.75 -11.59
C SER A 137 9.46 1.58 -12.77
N ILE A 138 10.71 1.16 -12.52
CA ILE A 138 11.68 0.85 -13.57
C ILE A 138 11.22 -0.36 -14.37
N GLU A 139 10.71 -1.42 -13.75
CA GLU A 139 10.20 -2.58 -14.48
C GLU A 139 8.98 -2.23 -15.33
N ALA A 140 8.03 -1.48 -14.77
CA ALA A 140 6.89 -0.97 -15.52
C ALA A 140 7.30 -0.13 -16.73
N GLN A 141 8.38 0.66 -16.59
CA GLN A 141 8.92 1.44 -17.70
C GLN A 141 9.53 0.55 -18.79
N LYS A 142 10.20 -0.56 -18.43
CA LYS A 142 10.72 -1.55 -19.40
C LYS A 142 9.60 -2.25 -20.17
N LEU A 143 8.42 -2.40 -19.56
CA LEU A 143 7.21 -2.91 -20.20
C LEU A 143 6.51 -1.87 -21.10
N GLY A 144 7.08 -0.67 -21.24
CA GLY A 144 6.62 0.38 -22.15
C GLY A 144 5.70 1.43 -21.54
N ASN A 145 5.24 1.25 -20.29
CA ASN A 145 4.38 2.24 -19.63
C ASN A 145 4.44 2.16 -18.11
N ILE A 146 4.94 3.23 -17.48
CA ILE A 146 5.01 3.34 -16.01
C ILE A 146 3.67 3.17 -15.28
N ARG A 147 2.54 3.40 -15.98
CA ARG A 147 1.19 3.21 -15.42
C ARG A 147 0.85 1.75 -15.14
N VAL A 148 1.58 0.79 -15.72
CA VAL A 148 1.36 -0.64 -15.44
C VAL A 148 2.01 -1.09 -14.13
N MET A 149 2.70 -0.20 -13.41
CA MET A 149 3.34 -0.51 -12.12
C MET A 149 2.36 -1.06 -11.07
N ASN A 150 1.08 -0.68 -11.15
CA ASN A 150 0.05 -1.10 -10.22
C ASN A 150 -0.74 -2.35 -10.68
N THR A 151 -0.26 -3.07 -11.71
CA THR A 151 -0.85 -4.31 -12.26
C THR A 151 0.10 -5.47 -12.02
#